data_AF-A0A554GKD2-F1
#
_entry.id   AF-A0A554GKD2-F1
#
_cell.length_a   1.000
_cell.length_b   1.000
_cell.length_c   1.000
_cell.angle_alpha   90.00
_cell.angle_beta   90.00
_cell.angle_gamma   90.00
#
_symmetry.space_group_name_H-M   'P 1'
#
loop_
_entity.id
_entity.type
_entity.pdbx_description
1 polymer ?
#
loop_
_entity_poly.entity_id
_entity_poly.type
_entity_poly.pdbx_seq_one_letter_code
_entity_poly.pdbx_strand_id
1 'polypeptide(L)'
;MSHDNAISLARATSPTANADPLASSTHLPPARFFEDGTALNRLLLEAPYLARCSDDKTATRVRPREYALRYPYMQVNRPGMVSWLVFDLDHANALAWDDAGLPAPNLMVRNRKSGHSQLFYAVPSVCTTENARTKPIQYMKAIYAAFAAHLDADVDYHGGPVAKTPGHPWWETTEFHSHVYELGELASAVELTVKPWATGPKLDQVSHSRHCILFEQLRYFAYSIVNRERELGSFESFMRSLDAYAYNHNSFLKQGFSENLPLSSIRATVKSVGRWTWDRYTGDRRCHRGAMQLDGSLSLTERQSLAARRTHELRHKATESKIRAACRQLQDQGKALVR
;
A
#
# COMPACT_ATOMS: atom_id res chain seq x y z
N MET A 1 -69.79 16.56 -32.56
CA MET A 1 -69.18 15.77 -31.46
C MET A 1 -67.81 15.32 -31.96
N SER A 2 -66.78 16.12 -31.67
CA SER A 2 -65.39 15.84 -32.05
C SER A 2 -64.63 15.46 -30.79
N HIS A 3 -63.92 14.33 -30.81
CA HIS A 3 -63.08 13.87 -29.72
C HIS A 3 -61.66 14.40 -29.90
N ASP A 4 -61.30 15.42 -29.13
CA ASP A 4 -59.91 15.86 -28.95
C ASP A 4 -59.27 15.01 -27.84
N ASN A 5 -58.28 14.21 -28.24
CA ASN A 5 -57.48 13.39 -27.34
C ASN A 5 -56.20 14.16 -27.00
N ALA A 6 -56.22 14.93 -25.90
CA ALA A 6 -55.05 15.66 -25.42
C ALA A 6 -54.16 14.72 -24.57
N ILE A 7 -52.98 14.39 -25.11
CA ILE A 7 -51.92 13.68 -24.40
C ILE A 7 -51.32 14.63 -23.35
N SER A 8 -51.58 14.34 -22.08
CA SER A 8 -50.99 15.03 -20.92
C SER A 8 -49.55 14.55 -20.71
N LEU A 9 -48.56 15.39 -21.05
CA LEU A 9 -47.17 15.18 -20.64
C LEU A 9 -47.02 15.56 -19.16
N ALA A 10 -47.00 14.55 -18.30
CA ALA A 10 -46.63 14.70 -16.90
C ALA A 10 -45.15 15.11 -16.79
N ARG A 11 -44.93 16.31 -16.25
CA ARG A 11 -43.60 16.86 -15.94
C ARG A 11 -43.04 16.09 -14.73
N ALA A 12 -42.12 15.16 -14.99
CA ALA A 12 -41.41 14.44 -13.94
C ALA A 12 -40.58 15.43 -13.09
N THR A 13 -41.04 15.69 -11.88
CA THR A 13 -40.27 16.40 -10.85
C THR A 13 -39.08 15.53 -10.43
N SER A 14 -37.87 15.97 -10.74
CA SER A 14 -36.63 15.38 -10.27
C SER A 14 -36.59 15.36 -8.73
N PRO A 15 -36.09 14.29 -8.09
CA PRO A 15 -35.96 14.28 -6.64
C PRO A 15 -34.80 15.19 -6.27
N THR A 16 -35.11 16.26 -5.53
CA THR A 16 -34.13 17.09 -4.85
C THR A 16 -33.26 16.20 -3.96
N ALA A 17 -31.97 16.13 -4.27
CA ALA A 17 -30.97 15.56 -3.37
C ALA A 17 -31.06 16.29 -2.02
N ASN A 18 -31.35 15.55 -0.96
CA ASN A 18 -31.22 16.01 0.41
C ASN A 18 -29.74 16.36 0.69
N ALA A 19 -29.36 17.61 0.44
CA ALA A 19 -28.09 18.14 0.92
C ALA A 19 -28.24 18.42 2.42
N ASP A 20 -27.56 17.63 3.25
CA ASP A 20 -27.47 17.85 4.70
C ASP A 20 -26.85 19.25 4.94
N PRO A 21 -27.48 20.15 5.73
CA PRO A 21 -27.05 21.55 5.86
C PRO A 21 -25.62 21.74 6.39
N LEU A 22 -24.99 20.71 6.96
CA LEU A 22 -23.57 20.69 7.34
C LEU A 22 -22.58 20.48 6.17
N ALA A 23 -23.05 20.25 4.93
CA ALA A 23 -22.18 20.06 3.74
C ALA A 23 -21.65 21.37 3.17
N SER A 24 -22.17 22.51 3.64
CA SER A 24 -21.94 23.82 3.03
C SER A 24 -20.46 24.21 3.11
N SER A 25 -19.84 24.53 1.98
CA SER A 25 -18.41 24.91 1.85
C SER A 25 -18.03 26.25 2.49
N THR A 26 -18.84 26.72 3.43
CA THR A 26 -18.67 27.96 4.21
C THR A 26 -17.89 27.74 5.51
N HIS A 27 -17.66 26.48 5.91
CA HIS A 27 -16.88 26.18 7.11
C HIS A 27 -15.40 26.53 6.95
N LEU A 28 -14.82 27.18 7.96
CA LEU A 28 -13.39 27.48 8.02
C LEU A 28 -12.63 26.31 8.68
N PRO A 29 -11.53 25.82 8.09
CA PRO A 29 -10.76 24.73 8.68
C PRO A 29 -10.27 25.07 10.11
N PRO A 30 -10.20 24.09 11.03
CA PRO A 30 -9.67 24.29 12.37
C PRO A 30 -8.26 24.91 12.37
N ALA A 31 -7.97 25.76 13.36
CA ALA A 31 -6.66 26.42 13.50
C ALA A 31 -5.49 25.41 13.58
N ARG A 32 -5.73 24.20 14.10
CA ARG A 32 -4.73 23.12 14.19
C ARG A 32 -4.08 22.74 12.86
N PHE A 33 -4.72 23.00 11.72
CA PHE A 33 -4.08 22.82 10.40
C PHE A 33 -2.87 23.72 10.17
N PHE A 34 -2.79 24.85 10.88
CA PHE A 34 -1.73 25.85 10.77
C PHE A 34 -0.79 25.83 11.98
N GLU A 35 -0.93 24.83 12.86
CA GLU A 35 -0.02 24.59 13.99
C GLU A 35 1.02 23.54 13.60
N ASP A 36 2.28 23.95 13.53
CA ASP A 36 3.39 23.08 13.15
C ASP A 36 3.50 21.86 14.07
N GLY A 37 3.83 20.71 13.47
CA GLY A 37 4.06 19.47 14.20
C GLY A 37 2.79 18.73 14.64
N THR A 38 1.60 19.15 14.20
CA THR A 38 0.35 18.38 14.35
C THR A 38 0.12 17.43 13.16
N ALA A 39 -0.69 16.38 13.35
CA ALA A 39 -1.06 15.47 12.28
C ALA A 39 -1.97 16.16 11.23
N LEU A 40 -2.79 17.12 11.66
CA LEU A 40 -3.62 17.93 10.76
C LEU A 40 -2.78 18.87 9.90
N ASN A 41 -1.77 19.53 10.47
CA ASN A 41 -0.81 20.32 9.69
C ASN A 41 -0.08 19.48 8.64
N ARG A 42 0.35 18.27 9.01
CA ARG A 42 0.91 17.32 8.03
C ARG A 42 -0.07 16.98 6.91
N LEU A 43 -1.36 16.78 7.21
CA LEU A 43 -2.36 16.54 6.17
C LEU A 43 -2.38 17.68 5.14
N LEU A 44 -2.34 18.93 5.60
CA LEU A 44 -2.28 20.10 4.72
C LEU A 44 -0.98 20.10 3.88
N LEU A 45 0.18 19.82 4.49
CA LEU A 45 1.46 19.78 3.77
C LEU A 45 1.54 18.66 2.72
N GLU A 46 0.93 17.51 3.04
CA GLU A 46 0.98 16.27 2.25
C GLU A 46 -0.16 16.12 1.23
N ALA A 47 -1.17 16.99 1.30
CA ALA A 47 -2.19 17.10 0.27
C ALA A 47 -1.62 17.74 -1.02
N PRO A 48 -2.16 17.40 -2.21
CA PRO A 48 -1.81 18.09 -3.45
C PRO A 48 -2.07 19.59 -3.35
N TYR A 49 -1.22 20.42 -3.98
CA TYR A 49 -1.48 21.87 -4.03
C TYR A 49 -2.88 22.18 -4.60
N LEU A 50 -3.26 21.48 -5.69
CA LEU A 50 -4.61 21.43 -6.21
C LEU A 50 -5.24 20.07 -5.90
N ALA A 51 -5.93 19.98 -4.76
CA ALA A 51 -6.53 18.74 -4.28
C ALA A 51 -7.92 18.53 -4.88
N ARG A 52 -8.24 17.27 -5.21
CA ARG A 52 -9.63 16.88 -5.47
C ARG A 52 -10.45 16.94 -4.19
N CYS A 53 -11.71 17.36 -4.29
CA CYS A 53 -12.64 17.45 -3.18
C CYS A 53 -14.10 17.37 -3.65
N SER A 54 -15.01 17.04 -2.73
CA SER A 54 -16.43 16.91 -3.04
C SER A 54 -17.29 16.85 -1.77
N ASP A 55 -18.59 17.14 -1.92
CA ASP A 55 -19.59 16.97 -0.85
C ASP A 55 -19.93 15.48 -0.61
N ASP A 56 -19.58 14.62 -1.56
CA ASP A 56 -19.78 13.17 -1.55
C ASP A 56 -18.47 12.43 -1.94
N LYS A 57 -18.54 11.12 -2.19
CA LYS A 57 -17.37 10.30 -2.58
C LYS A 57 -16.92 10.49 -4.05
N THR A 58 -17.51 11.41 -4.83
CA THR A 58 -17.31 11.47 -6.30
C THR A 58 -16.08 12.26 -6.77
N ALA A 59 -15.41 12.99 -5.88
CA ALA A 59 -14.18 13.75 -6.17
C ALA A 59 -14.31 14.77 -7.34
N THR A 60 -15.50 15.36 -7.51
CA THR A 60 -15.88 16.16 -8.69
C THR A 60 -15.23 17.54 -8.79
N ARG A 61 -14.67 18.09 -7.71
CA ARG A 61 -14.07 19.44 -7.69
C ARG A 61 -12.56 19.37 -7.50
N VAL A 62 -11.85 20.38 -8.00
CA VAL A 62 -10.42 20.60 -7.76
C VAL A 62 -10.25 22.00 -7.18
N ARG A 63 -9.57 22.12 -6.04
CA ARG A 63 -9.37 23.39 -5.32
C ARG A 63 -7.97 23.45 -4.70
N PRO A 64 -7.42 24.65 -4.43
CA PRO A 64 -6.25 24.74 -3.57
C PRO A 64 -6.52 24.03 -2.25
N ARG A 65 -5.55 23.28 -1.73
CA ARG A 65 -5.70 22.41 -0.54
C ARG A 65 -6.31 23.11 0.68
N GLU A 66 -6.00 24.39 0.90
CA GLU A 66 -6.54 25.21 2.00
C GLU A 66 -8.07 25.39 1.87
N TYR A 67 -8.59 25.41 0.64
CA TYR A 67 -10.02 25.43 0.35
C TYR A 67 -10.63 24.04 0.26
N ALA A 68 -9.86 23.02 -0.15
CA ALA A 68 -10.32 21.63 -0.19
C ALA A 68 -10.72 21.11 1.20
N LEU A 69 -10.08 21.61 2.27
CA LEU A 69 -10.42 21.32 3.66
C LEU A 69 -11.87 21.67 4.06
N ARG A 70 -12.55 22.52 3.28
CA ARG A 70 -13.95 22.93 3.53
C ARG A 70 -14.97 21.93 2.99
N TYR A 71 -14.51 20.84 2.39
CA TYR A 71 -15.35 19.78 1.86
C TYR A 71 -15.21 18.52 2.70
N PRO A 72 -16.28 17.73 2.87
CA PRO A 72 -16.25 16.51 3.67
C PRO A 72 -15.33 15.44 3.06
N TYR A 73 -15.08 15.45 1.75
CA TYR A 73 -14.12 14.53 1.14
C TYR A 73 -13.03 15.29 0.39
N MET A 74 -11.77 14.89 0.58
CA MET A 74 -10.63 15.50 -0.09
C MET A 74 -9.53 14.48 -0.42
N GLN A 75 -8.69 14.83 -1.38
CA GLN A 75 -7.48 14.09 -1.70
C GLN A 75 -6.38 14.42 -0.67
N VAL A 76 -5.91 13.39 0.03
CA VAL A 76 -4.96 13.53 1.15
C VAL A 76 -3.51 13.20 0.79
N ASN A 77 -3.29 12.52 -0.34
CA ASN A 77 -1.97 12.15 -0.86
C ASN A 77 -1.69 12.87 -2.18
N ARG A 78 -0.48 13.44 -2.32
CA ARG A 78 0.01 14.02 -3.59
C ARG A 78 -0.01 12.99 -4.73
N PRO A 79 -0.23 13.41 -5.99
CA PRO A 79 -0.11 12.52 -7.13
C PRO A 79 1.30 11.88 -7.18
N GLY A 80 1.36 10.56 -7.34
CA GLY A 80 2.63 9.83 -7.40
C GLY A 80 3.39 9.72 -6.07
N MET A 81 2.78 10.07 -4.94
CA MET A 81 3.36 9.94 -3.60
C MET A 81 2.32 9.42 -2.61
N VAL A 82 2.71 8.50 -1.73
CA VAL A 82 1.87 8.03 -0.63
C VAL A 82 2.53 8.43 0.68
N SER A 83 1.88 9.33 1.41
CA SER A 83 2.33 9.86 2.69
C SER A 83 1.39 9.47 3.83
N TRP A 84 0.17 9.07 3.49
CA TRP A 84 -0.86 8.56 4.39
C TRP A 84 -1.32 7.19 3.90
N LEU A 85 -1.24 6.19 4.77
CA LEU A 85 -1.98 4.93 4.63
C LEU A 85 -3.35 5.14 5.28
N VAL A 86 -4.42 5.01 4.49
CA VAL A 86 -5.80 5.28 4.93
C VAL A 86 -6.59 3.98 4.86
N PHE A 87 -7.19 3.57 5.97
CA PHE A 87 -7.98 2.35 6.08
C PHE A 87 -9.44 2.72 6.36
N ASP A 88 -10.37 2.36 5.47
CA ASP A 88 -11.82 2.56 5.68
C ASP A 88 -12.40 1.35 6.40
N LEU A 89 -12.99 1.60 7.57
CA LEU A 89 -13.60 0.58 8.42
C LEU A 89 -15.12 0.70 8.30
N ASP A 90 -15.73 -0.33 7.72
CA ASP A 90 -17.18 -0.42 7.50
C ASP A 90 -17.96 -1.02 8.67
N HIS A 91 -17.34 -1.06 9.85
CA HIS A 91 -17.95 -1.48 11.10
C HIS A 91 -17.90 -0.35 12.15
N ALA A 92 -18.76 -0.44 13.17
CA ALA A 92 -18.89 0.59 14.20
C ALA A 92 -17.69 0.67 15.18
N ASN A 93 -16.85 -0.37 15.24
CA ASN A 93 -15.67 -0.38 16.10
C ASN A 93 -14.55 0.51 15.55
N ALA A 94 -14.57 1.80 15.89
CA ALA A 94 -13.55 2.75 15.45
C ALA A 94 -12.18 2.55 16.14
N LEU A 95 -12.12 1.74 17.21
CA LEU A 95 -10.91 1.42 17.96
C LEU A 95 -10.36 0.02 17.64
N ALA A 96 -10.79 -0.60 16.53
CA ALA A 96 -10.34 -1.93 16.12
C ALA A 96 -8.81 -2.08 16.00
N TRP A 97 -8.07 -0.97 15.84
CA TRP A 97 -6.60 -0.99 15.87
C TRP A 97 -6.04 -1.40 17.24
N ASP A 98 -6.68 -1.01 18.34
CA ASP A 98 -6.25 -1.32 19.71
C ASP A 98 -6.53 -2.79 20.03
N ASP A 99 -7.72 -3.27 19.66
CA ASP A 99 -8.11 -4.68 19.78
C ASP A 99 -7.18 -5.60 18.95
N ALA A 100 -6.75 -5.15 17.77
CA ALA A 100 -5.82 -5.85 16.90
C ALA A 100 -4.34 -5.72 17.34
N GLY A 101 -4.05 -4.97 18.42
CA GLY A 101 -2.69 -4.76 18.92
C GLY A 101 -1.77 -3.98 17.99
N LEU A 102 -2.36 -3.23 17.04
CA LEU A 102 -1.66 -2.37 16.10
C LEU A 102 -1.20 -1.07 16.79
N PRO A 103 -0.16 -0.39 16.27
CA PRO A 103 0.20 0.93 16.75
C PRO A 103 -0.98 1.91 16.59
N ALA A 104 -1.08 2.90 17.47
CA ALA A 104 -2.13 3.91 17.35
C ALA A 104 -2.05 4.66 16.01
N PRO A 105 -3.18 4.92 15.32
CA PRO A 105 -3.19 5.75 14.13
C PRO A 105 -2.88 7.20 14.51
N ASN A 106 -2.47 8.02 13.54
CA ASN A 106 -2.32 9.47 13.77
C ASN A 106 -3.68 10.15 13.91
N LEU A 107 -4.62 9.79 13.03
CA LEU A 107 -5.97 10.35 12.99
C LEU A 107 -6.99 9.22 12.85
N MET A 108 -8.12 9.39 13.52
CA MET A 108 -9.35 8.61 13.30
C MET A 108 -10.46 9.58 12.89
N VAL A 109 -11.10 9.31 11.76
CA VAL A 109 -12.17 10.14 11.20
C VAL A 109 -13.45 9.32 11.12
N ARG A 110 -14.34 9.50 12.10
CA ARG A 110 -15.56 8.72 12.28
C ARG A 110 -16.79 9.41 11.71
N ASN A 111 -17.65 8.64 11.04
CA ASN A 111 -19.00 9.07 10.69
C ASN A 111 -19.87 9.06 11.95
N ARG A 112 -20.39 10.23 12.32
CA ARG A 112 -21.23 10.43 13.52
C ARG A 112 -22.52 9.61 13.52
N LYS A 113 -23.05 9.28 12.34
CA LYS A 113 -24.32 8.54 12.17
C LYS A 113 -24.09 7.03 12.09
N SER A 114 -23.20 6.57 11.22
CA SER A 114 -23.00 5.12 10.99
C SER A 114 -21.95 4.48 11.88
N GLY A 115 -21.06 5.25 12.51
CA GLY A 115 -19.90 4.73 13.24
C GLY A 115 -18.72 4.29 12.36
N HIS A 116 -18.90 4.20 11.04
CA HIS A 116 -17.84 3.82 10.10
C HIS A 116 -16.71 4.86 10.15
N SER A 117 -15.47 4.42 10.19
CA SER A 117 -14.33 5.30 10.43
C SER A 117 -13.23 5.13 9.40
N GLN A 118 -12.39 6.15 9.26
CA GLN A 118 -11.14 6.04 8.52
C GLN A 118 -9.97 6.24 9.46
N LEU A 119 -9.02 5.32 9.44
CA LEU A 119 -7.77 5.42 10.19
C LEU A 119 -6.65 5.90 9.28
N PHE A 120 -5.87 6.86 9.75
CA PHE A 120 -4.76 7.45 9.01
C PHE A 120 -3.44 7.17 9.71
N TYR A 121 -2.51 6.56 9.00
CA TYR A 121 -1.13 6.36 9.43
C TYR A 121 -0.19 7.20 8.57
N ALA A 122 0.54 8.10 9.20
CA ALA A 122 1.56 8.92 8.58
C ALA A 122 2.82 8.08 8.34
N VAL A 123 3.31 8.05 7.10
CA VAL A 123 4.56 7.37 6.71
C VAL A 123 5.46 8.31 5.91
N PRO A 124 6.80 8.11 5.89
CA PRO A 124 7.66 8.81 4.94
C PRO A 124 7.12 8.64 3.51
N SER A 125 7.08 9.72 2.73
CA SER A 125 6.46 9.68 1.40
C SER A 125 7.10 8.63 0.52
N VAL A 126 6.30 7.65 0.09
CA VAL A 126 6.71 6.63 -0.87
C VAL A 126 6.36 7.11 -2.26
N CYS A 127 7.37 7.31 -3.11
CA CYS A 127 7.17 7.62 -4.52
C CYS A 127 6.53 6.42 -5.24
N THR A 128 5.46 6.68 -5.99
CA THR A 128 4.67 5.68 -6.74
C THR A 128 4.59 6.00 -8.24
N THR A 129 5.40 6.95 -8.73
CA THR A 129 5.53 7.23 -10.16
C THR A 129 6.22 6.08 -10.89
N GLU A 130 6.20 6.11 -12.23
CA GLU A 130 6.85 5.12 -13.09
C GLU A 130 8.37 4.98 -12.85
N ASN A 131 9.03 6.04 -12.39
CA ASN A 131 10.46 6.07 -12.11
C ASN A 131 10.81 5.64 -10.67
N ALA A 132 9.81 5.28 -9.87
CA ALA A 132 10.01 4.94 -8.47
C ALA A 132 10.63 3.56 -8.28
N ARG A 133 11.34 3.39 -7.16
CA ARG A 133 11.92 2.11 -6.77
C ARG A 133 10.81 1.14 -6.40
N THR A 134 10.76 -0.01 -7.06
CA THR A 134 9.72 -1.03 -6.85
C THR A 134 9.70 -1.59 -5.43
N LYS A 135 10.87 -1.75 -4.79
CA LYS A 135 11.00 -2.37 -3.46
C LYS A 135 10.20 -1.59 -2.38
N PRO A 136 10.40 -0.27 -2.17
CA PRO A 136 9.57 0.52 -1.26
C PRO A 136 8.06 0.43 -1.53
N ILE A 137 7.64 0.47 -2.79
CA ILE A 137 6.22 0.37 -3.18
C ILE A 137 5.64 -0.98 -2.77
N GLN A 138 6.33 -2.07 -3.08
CA GLN A 138 5.90 -3.42 -2.71
C GLN A 138 5.86 -3.60 -1.19
N TYR A 139 6.85 -3.06 -0.49
CA TYR A 139 6.92 -3.14 0.96
C TYR A 139 5.76 -2.39 1.62
N MET A 140 5.49 -1.16 1.19
CA MET A 140 4.34 -0.37 1.64
C MET A 140 3.02 -1.08 1.33
N LYS A 141 2.85 -1.65 0.13
CA LYS A 141 1.64 -2.40 -0.25
C LYS A 141 1.44 -3.65 0.61
N ALA A 142 2.51 -4.36 0.96
CA ALA A 142 2.44 -5.53 1.84
C ALA A 142 2.01 -5.12 3.26
N ILE A 143 2.56 -4.01 3.78
CA ILE A 143 2.16 -3.46 5.08
C ILE A 143 0.68 -3.07 5.05
N TYR A 144 0.25 -2.35 4.00
CA TYR A 144 -1.15 -1.96 3.83
C TYR A 144 -2.07 -3.18 3.83
N ALA A 145 -1.76 -4.21 3.03
CA ALA A 145 -2.58 -5.43 2.98
C ALA A 145 -2.66 -6.13 4.34
N ALA A 146 -1.55 -6.21 5.08
CA ALA A 146 -1.53 -6.84 6.39
C ALA A 146 -2.34 -6.03 7.42
N PHE A 147 -2.22 -4.70 7.44
CA PHE A 147 -3.03 -3.83 8.30
C PHE A 147 -4.53 -3.92 7.96
N ALA A 148 -4.88 -3.87 6.66
CA ALA A 148 -6.26 -3.98 6.22
C ALA A 148 -6.90 -5.30 6.69
N ALA A 149 -6.16 -6.42 6.61
CA ALA A 149 -6.63 -7.71 7.12
C ALA A 149 -6.81 -7.75 8.65
N HIS A 150 -5.92 -7.11 9.42
CA HIS A 150 -6.05 -7.07 10.88
C HIS A 150 -7.19 -6.14 11.33
N LEU A 151 -7.48 -5.11 10.54
CA LEU A 151 -8.51 -4.12 10.83
C LEU A 151 -9.90 -4.49 10.27
N ASP A 152 -10.03 -5.62 9.55
CA ASP A 152 -11.23 -5.93 8.75
C ASP A 152 -11.66 -4.74 7.86
N ALA A 153 -10.66 -4.06 7.28
CA ALA A 153 -10.87 -2.87 6.45
C ALA A 153 -11.27 -3.27 5.02
N ASP A 154 -11.97 -2.38 4.33
CA ASP A 154 -12.36 -2.57 2.94
C ASP A 154 -11.11 -2.79 2.05
N VAL A 155 -11.00 -3.98 1.47
CA VAL A 155 -9.89 -4.41 0.62
C VAL A 155 -9.91 -3.75 -0.76
N ASP A 156 -11.10 -3.33 -1.22
CA ASP A 156 -11.30 -2.63 -2.48
C ASP A 156 -11.02 -1.12 -2.33
N TYR A 157 -10.93 -0.63 -1.09
CA TYR A 157 -10.44 0.71 -0.79
C TYR A 157 -8.93 0.79 -0.99
N HIS A 158 -8.49 1.10 -2.21
CA HIS A 158 -7.09 1.37 -2.55
C HIS A 158 -6.68 2.83 -2.27
N GLY A 159 -7.18 3.42 -1.19
CA GLY A 159 -6.96 4.83 -0.85
C GLY A 159 -7.84 5.83 -1.61
N GLY A 160 -8.71 5.36 -2.52
CA GLY A 160 -9.69 6.17 -3.28
C GLY A 160 -9.12 7.41 -4.01
N PRO A 161 -9.91 8.13 -4.81
CA PRO A 161 -9.51 9.47 -5.26
C PRO A 161 -9.54 10.50 -4.12
N VAL A 162 -10.36 10.25 -3.08
CA VAL A 162 -10.57 11.10 -1.91
C VAL A 162 -10.80 10.24 -0.64
N ALA A 163 -10.52 10.83 0.51
CA ALA A 163 -10.78 10.29 1.85
C ALA A 163 -11.71 11.25 2.63
N LYS A 164 -12.28 10.82 3.75
CA LYS A 164 -12.98 11.69 4.71
C LYS A 164 -11.99 12.76 5.19
N THR A 165 -12.31 14.04 5.00
CA THR A 165 -11.45 15.16 5.38
C THR A 165 -11.32 15.26 6.91
N PRO A 166 -10.15 14.96 7.51
CA PRO A 166 -9.97 15.15 8.96
C PRO A 166 -10.25 16.60 9.35
N GLY A 167 -10.83 16.81 10.54
CA GLY A 167 -11.16 18.15 11.05
C GLY A 167 -12.38 18.82 10.40
N HIS A 168 -13.02 18.19 9.41
CA HIS A 168 -14.29 18.68 8.85
C HIS A 168 -15.47 18.37 9.79
N PRO A 169 -16.41 19.29 10.06
CA PRO A 169 -17.49 19.11 11.04
C PRO A 169 -18.42 17.92 10.79
N TRP A 170 -18.58 17.56 9.51
CA TRP A 170 -19.34 16.38 9.09
C TRP A 170 -18.83 15.10 9.76
N TRP A 171 -17.53 15.04 10.04
CA TRP A 171 -16.89 13.92 10.71
C TRP A 171 -16.55 14.27 12.14
N GLU A 172 -16.41 13.25 12.96
CA GLU A 172 -15.76 13.34 14.26
C GLU A 172 -14.31 12.91 14.08
N THR A 173 -13.37 13.83 14.33
CA THR A 173 -11.94 13.59 14.16
C THR A 173 -11.26 13.53 15.51
N THR A 174 -10.53 12.43 15.76
CA THR A 174 -9.63 12.28 16.91
C THR A 174 -8.20 12.28 16.39
N GLU A 175 -7.37 13.17 16.93
CA GLU A 175 -5.92 13.19 16.70
C GLU A 175 -5.21 12.54 17.89
N PHE A 176 -4.45 11.47 17.66
CA PHE A 176 -3.72 10.77 18.71
C PHE A 176 -2.29 11.29 18.86
N HIS A 177 -1.56 11.44 17.74
CA HIS A 177 -0.19 11.93 17.73
C HIS A 177 0.27 12.34 16.32
N SER A 178 1.40 13.04 16.23
CA SER A 178 2.03 13.47 14.97
C SER A 178 3.22 12.63 14.50
N HIS A 179 3.55 11.54 15.21
CA HIS A 179 4.63 10.62 14.84
C HIS A 179 4.51 10.12 13.40
N VAL A 180 5.60 10.16 12.64
CA VAL A 180 5.68 9.62 11.28
C VAL A 180 6.29 8.24 11.36
N TYR A 181 5.49 7.21 11.11
CA TYR A 181 5.91 5.83 11.21
C TYR A 181 6.83 5.44 10.06
N GLU A 182 8.04 5.01 10.39
CA GLU A 182 8.86 4.31 9.41
C GLU A 182 8.14 3.04 8.93
N LEU A 183 8.28 2.68 7.64
CA LEU A 183 7.63 1.47 7.13
C LEU A 183 8.06 0.21 7.89
N GLY A 184 9.32 0.16 8.35
CA GLY A 184 9.82 -0.92 9.19
C GLY A 184 9.17 -0.98 10.57
N GLU A 185 8.71 0.15 11.11
CA GLU A 185 8.00 0.23 12.38
C GLU A 185 6.60 -0.39 12.25
N LEU A 186 5.83 0.02 11.23
CA LEU A 186 4.52 -0.59 10.95
C LEU A 186 4.65 -2.07 10.63
N ALA A 187 5.63 -2.45 9.82
CA ALA A 187 5.89 -3.85 9.49
C ALA A 187 6.26 -4.71 10.71
N SER A 188 6.75 -4.12 11.80
CA SER A 188 7.04 -4.86 13.02
C SER A 188 5.80 -5.25 13.83
N ALA A 189 4.66 -4.60 13.54
CA ALA A 189 3.39 -4.84 14.20
C ALA A 189 2.53 -5.92 13.50
N VAL A 190 2.85 -6.28 12.25
CA VAL A 190 2.05 -7.20 11.45
C VAL A 190 2.93 -8.23 10.75
N GLU A 191 2.40 -9.44 10.57
CA GLU A 191 3.06 -10.41 9.71
C GLU A 191 2.82 -10.07 8.25
N LEU A 192 3.89 -9.66 7.56
CA LEU A 192 3.84 -9.46 6.13
C LEU A 192 3.80 -10.82 5.46
N THR A 193 2.62 -11.23 4.99
CA THR A 193 2.50 -12.25 3.95
C THR A 193 3.06 -11.67 2.67
N VAL A 194 4.39 -11.65 2.58
CA VAL A 194 5.06 -11.59 1.29
C VAL A 194 4.59 -12.85 0.60
N LYS A 195 3.62 -12.73 -0.32
CA LYS A 195 3.35 -13.82 -1.27
C LYS A 195 4.74 -14.25 -1.73
N PRO A 196 5.12 -15.53 -1.53
CA PRO A 196 6.40 -16.00 -2.00
C PRO A 196 6.53 -15.46 -3.41
N TRP A 197 7.61 -14.73 -3.72
CA TRP A 197 7.83 -14.26 -5.08
C TRP A 197 7.48 -15.43 -5.98
N ALA A 198 6.43 -15.27 -6.81
CA ALA A 198 5.82 -16.39 -7.52
C ALA A 198 6.97 -17.23 -8.08
N THR A 199 7.18 -18.40 -7.48
CA THR A 199 8.42 -19.13 -7.67
C THR A 199 8.20 -19.97 -8.91
N GLY A 200 8.25 -19.32 -10.08
CA GLY A 200 8.06 -20.00 -11.35
C GLY A 200 7.43 -19.13 -12.45
N PRO A 201 7.52 -19.62 -13.69
CA PRO A 201 6.94 -18.96 -14.87
C PRO A 201 5.41 -18.91 -14.79
N LYS A 202 4.83 -17.75 -15.12
CA LYS A 202 3.37 -17.54 -15.13
C LYS A 202 2.78 -17.92 -16.49
N LEU A 203 2.81 -19.20 -16.79
CA LEU A 203 2.47 -19.73 -18.13
C LEU A 203 1.00 -19.54 -18.49
N ASP A 204 0.12 -19.52 -17.50
CA ASP A 204 -1.31 -19.24 -17.63
C ASP A 204 -1.58 -17.87 -18.30
N GLN A 205 -0.84 -16.84 -17.88
CA GLN A 205 -1.01 -15.45 -18.35
C GLN A 205 -0.50 -15.24 -19.79
N VAL A 206 0.45 -16.08 -20.23
CA VAL A 206 1.11 -15.97 -21.55
C VAL A 206 0.75 -17.10 -22.50
N SER A 207 -0.20 -17.96 -22.13
CA SER A 207 -0.57 -19.19 -22.85
C SER A 207 -0.95 -19.00 -24.32
N HIS A 208 -1.31 -17.78 -24.73
CA HIS A 208 -1.66 -17.43 -26.11
C HIS A 208 -0.44 -17.18 -27.03
N SER A 209 0.77 -17.02 -26.48
CA SER A 209 1.95 -16.61 -27.26
C SER A 209 3.15 -17.51 -27.04
N ARG A 210 3.56 -18.23 -28.09
CA ARG A 210 4.77 -19.08 -28.12
C ARG A 210 6.02 -18.33 -27.66
N HIS A 211 6.18 -17.08 -28.10
CA HIS A 211 7.32 -16.24 -27.72
C HIS A 211 7.28 -15.89 -26.24
N CYS A 212 6.12 -15.52 -25.70
CA CYS A 212 6.00 -15.14 -24.30
C CYS A 212 6.18 -16.37 -23.39
N ILE A 213 5.64 -17.53 -23.79
CA ILE A 213 5.85 -18.81 -23.10
C ILE A 213 7.35 -19.16 -23.06
N LEU A 214 8.04 -19.14 -24.20
CA LEU A 214 9.47 -19.46 -24.25
C LEU A 214 10.29 -18.47 -23.41
N PHE A 215 9.98 -17.18 -23.51
CA PHE A 215 10.66 -16.14 -22.73
C PHE A 215 10.48 -16.34 -21.22
N GLU A 216 9.26 -16.59 -20.76
CA GLU A 216 8.94 -16.86 -19.35
C GLU A 216 9.68 -18.09 -18.82
N GLN A 217 9.64 -19.20 -19.55
CA GLN A 217 10.36 -20.42 -19.16
C GLN A 217 11.88 -20.17 -19.10
N LEU A 218 12.42 -19.56 -20.14
CA LEU A 218 13.85 -19.35 -20.31
C LEU A 218 14.43 -18.39 -19.27
N ARG A 219 13.72 -17.30 -18.92
CA ARG A 219 14.22 -16.34 -17.91
C ARG A 219 14.28 -16.96 -16.52
N TYR A 220 13.31 -17.79 -16.13
CA TYR A 220 13.34 -18.46 -14.83
C TYR A 220 14.44 -19.54 -14.77
N PHE A 221 14.63 -20.28 -15.87
CA PHE A 221 15.77 -21.18 -15.96
C PHE A 221 17.09 -20.42 -15.84
N ALA A 222 17.25 -19.31 -16.55
CA ALA A 222 18.43 -18.45 -16.47
C ALA A 222 18.71 -17.96 -15.05
N TYR A 223 17.68 -17.48 -14.34
CA TYR A 223 17.79 -17.05 -12.94
C TYR A 223 18.24 -18.19 -12.01
N SER A 224 17.84 -19.42 -12.30
CA SER A 224 18.17 -20.57 -11.45
C SER A 224 19.64 -21.00 -11.55
N ILE A 225 20.32 -20.72 -12.67
CA ILE A 225 21.68 -21.18 -12.92
C ILE A 225 22.73 -20.05 -12.93
N VAL A 226 22.33 -18.79 -13.14
CA VAL A 226 23.28 -17.69 -13.40
C VAL A 226 24.31 -17.49 -12.30
N ASN A 227 23.93 -17.58 -11.02
CA ASN A 227 24.89 -17.40 -9.93
C ASN A 227 25.92 -18.54 -9.89
N ARG A 228 25.47 -19.78 -10.08
CA ARG A 228 26.36 -20.95 -10.19
C ARG A 228 27.32 -20.81 -11.37
N GLU A 229 26.82 -20.39 -12.53
CA GLU A 229 27.66 -20.21 -13.72
C GLU A 229 28.63 -19.03 -13.60
N ARG A 230 28.29 -17.98 -12.85
CA ARG A 230 29.24 -16.89 -12.52
C ARG A 230 30.34 -17.35 -11.56
N GLU A 231 30.03 -18.26 -10.64
CA GLU A 231 30.96 -18.77 -9.64
C GLU A 231 31.88 -19.87 -10.18
N LEU A 232 31.32 -20.82 -10.94
CA LEU A 232 32.00 -22.06 -11.36
C LEU A 232 32.20 -22.17 -12.87
N GLY A 233 31.58 -21.30 -13.66
CA GLY A 233 31.50 -21.40 -15.11
C GLY A 233 31.95 -20.13 -15.82
N SER A 234 31.32 -19.86 -16.97
CA SER A 234 31.60 -18.70 -17.82
C SER A 234 30.32 -18.21 -18.49
N PHE A 235 30.37 -17.01 -19.07
CA PHE A 235 29.25 -16.52 -19.88
C PHE A 235 28.94 -17.46 -21.06
N GLU A 236 29.96 -18.09 -21.65
CA GLU A 236 29.76 -19.02 -22.78
C GLU A 236 29.06 -20.31 -22.34
N SER A 237 29.46 -20.91 -21.21
CA SER A 237 28.80 -22.12 -20.67
C SER A 237 27.36 -21.83 -20.25
N PHE A 238 27.11 -20.65 -19.69
CA PHE A 238 25.77 -20.16 -19.38
C PHE A 238 24.91 -20.03 -20.65
N MET A 239 25.41 -19.34 -21.68
CA MET A 239 24.70 -19.17 -22.95
C MET A 239 24.39 -20.50 -23.63
N ARG A 240 25.35 -21.44 -23.65
CA ARG A 240 25.16 -22.80 -24.18
C ARG A 240 24.05 -23.56 -23.45
N SER A 241 23.99 -23.41 -22.13
CA SER A 241 22.93 -24.02 -21.31
C SER A 241 21.56 -23.43 -21.63
N LEU A 242 21.48 -22.11 -21.86
CA LEU A 242 20.25 -21.44 -22.28
C LEU A 242 19.81 -21.87 -23.69
N ASP A 243 20.74 -21.98 -24.64
CA ASP A 243 20.44 -22.44 -26.00
C ASP A 243 19.88 -23.87 -25.99
N ALA A 244 20.53 -24.78 -25.26
CA ALA A 244 20.06 -26.16 -25.12
C ALA A 244 18.66 -26.22 -24.49
N TYR A 245 18.44 -25.43 -23.42
CA TYR A 245 17.13 -25.34 -22.78
C TYR A 245 16.06 -24.84 -23.76
N ALA A 246 16.32 -23.72 -24.44
CA ALA A 246 15.35 -23.09 -25.34
C ALA A 246 15.04 -23.98 -26.56
N TYR A 247 16.04 -24.70 -27.08
CA TYR A 247 15.84 -25.65 -28.17
C TYR A 247 14.94 -26.82 -27.74
N ASN A 248 15.20 -27.42 -26.57
CA ASN A 248 14.40 -28.54 -26.06
C ASN A 248 12.96 -28.12 -25.71
N HIS A 249 12.76 -26.88 -25.28
CA HIS A 249 11.44 -26.33 -24.94
C HIS A 249 10.69 -25.75 -26.14
N ASN A 250 11.30 -25.73 -27.33
CA ASN A 250 10.65 -25.35 -28.59
C ASN A 250 9.81 -26.52 -29.18
N SER A 251 8.88 -27.05 -28.38
CA SER A 251 8.01 -28.17 -28.72
C SER A 251 6.54 -27.75 -28.81
N PHE A 252 6.28 -26.52 -29.27
CA PHE A 252 4.94 -25.92 -29.35
C PHE A 252 3.94 -26.70 -30.21
N LEU A 253 4.39 -27.39 -31.26
CA LEU A 253 3.56 -28.33 -32.03
C LEU A 253 2.92 -29.39 -31.13
N LYS A 254 3.67 -29.94 -30.17
CA LYS A 254 3.17 -30.93 -29.22
C LYS A 254 2.26 -30.32 -28.14
N GLN A 255 2.28 -29.00 -28.01
CA GLN A 255 1.49 -28.23 -27.03
C GLN A 255 0.22 -27.63 -27.66
N GLY A 256 -0.12 -28.01 -28.91
CA GLY A 256 -1.35 -27.57 -29.59
C GLY A 256 -1.22 -26.30 -30.44
N PHE A 257 -0.02 -25.78 -30.65
CA PHE A 257 0.21 -24.68 -31.60
C PHE A 257 0.38 -25.20 -33.03
N SER A 258 0.14 -24.32 -34.01
CA SER A 258 0.29 -24.62 -35.44
C SER A 258 1.73 -24.88 -35.88
N GLU A 259 2.72 -24.32 -35.19
CA GLU A 259 4.14 -24.45 -35.52
C GLU A 259 5.06 -24.13 -34.34
N ASN A 260 6.26 -24.72 -34.37
CA ASN A 260 7.36 -24.36 -33.48
C ASN A 260 7.96 -23.00 -33.86
N LEU A 261 8.66 -22.35 -32.92
CA LEU A 261 9.37 -21.12 -33.23
C LEU A 261 10.57 -21.40 -34.15
N PRO A 262 10.87 -20.51 -35.11
CA PRO A 262 12.05 -20.63 -35.93
C PRO A 262 13.32 -20.43 -35.10
N LEU A 263 14.42 -21.09 -35.48
CA LEU A 263 15.69 -21.04 -34.75
C LEU A 263 16.22 -19.61 -34.55
N SER A 264 15.96 -18.70 -35.50
CA SER A 264 16.32 -17.29 -35.39
C SER A 264 15.63 -16.60 -34.20
N SER A 265 14.35 -16.90 -33.99
CA SER A 265 13.56 -16.36 -32.87
C SER A 265 14.02 -16.91 -31.52
N ILE A 266 14.39 -18.20 -31.49
CA ILE A 266 14.95 -18.84 -30.29
C ILE A 266 16.27 -18.14 -29.93
N ARG A 267 17.20 -18.04 -30.89
CA ARG A 267 18.51 -17.38 -30.67
C ARG A 267 18.37 -15.93 -30.22
N ALA A 268 17.42 -15.19 -30.78
CA ALA A 268 17.14 -13.82 -30.36
C ALA A 268 16.66 -13.76 -28.90
N THR A 269 15.75 -14.66 -28.51
CA THR A 269 15.23 -14.77 -27.13
C THR A 269 16.34 -15.16 -26.15
N VAL A 270 17.15 -16.17 -26.49
CA VAL A 270 18.30 -16.60 -25.69
C VAL A 270 19.32 -15.47 -25.50
N LYS A 271 19.67 -14.75 -26.56
CA LYS A 271 20.59 -13.62 -26.49
C LYS A 271 20.07 -12.50 -25.59
N SER A 272 18.78 -12.20 -25.67
CA SER A 272 18.14 -11.15 -24.86
C SER A 272 18.13 -11.54 -23.37
N VAL A 273 17.58 -12.72 -23.05
CA VAL A 273 17.49 -13.23 -21.68
C VAL A 273 18.89 -13.43 -21.08
N GLY A 274 19.80 -14.04 -21.83
CA GLY A 274 21.13 -14.37 -21.36
C GLY A 274 21.96 -13.14 -21.00
N ARG A 275 22.04 -12.15 -21.90
CA ARG A 275 22.79 -10.91 -21.62
C ARG A 275 22.21 -10.15 -20.43
N TRP A 276 20.89 -9.92 -20.43
CA TRP A 276 20.27 -9.19 -19.33
C TRP A 276 20.47 -9.92 -17.99
N THR A 277 20.30 -11.24 -17.97
CA THR A 277 20.46 -12.03 -16.75
C THR A 277 21.90 -11.99 -16.27
N TRP A 278 22.88 -12.16 -17.16
CA TRP A 278 24.29 -12.15 -16.80
C TRP A 278 24.78 -10.79 -16.31
N ASP A 279 24.27 -9.69 -16.85
CA ASP A 279 24.77 -8.34 -16.51
C ASP A 279 23.97 -7.66 -15.39
N ARG A 280 22.67 -7.95 -15.26
CA ARG A 280 21.73 -7.17 -14.43
C ARG A 280 21.02 -7.97 -13.35
N TYR A 281 20.94 -9.29 -13.46
CA TYR A 281 20.24 -10.08 -12.46
C TYR A 281 21.10 -10.30 -11.22
N THR A 282 20.61 -9.87 -10.06
CA THR A 282 21.26 -10.02 -8.75
C THR A 282 20.36 -10.77 -7.75
N GLY A 283 19.38 -11.53 -8.26
CA GLY A 283 18.50 -12.30 -7.39
C GLY A 283 19.29 -13.41 -6.69
N ASP A 284 19.16 -13.47 -5.38
CA ASP A 284 19.71 -14.54 -4.54
C ASP A 284 18.53 -15.25 -3.86
N ARG A 285 18.56 -16.59 -3.79
CA ARG A 285 17.60 -17.38 -3.01
C ARG A 285 17.79 -17.20 -1.51
N ARG A 286 18.86 -16.52 -1.06
CA ARG A 286 19.04 -16.07 0.33
C ARG A 286 18.08 -14.92 0.63
N CYS A 287 16.81 -15.25 0.85
CA CYS A 287 15.86 -14.33 1.46
C CYS A 287 16.32 -14.01 2.90
N HIS A 288 16.48 -12.73 3.22
CA HIS A 288 16.68 -12.29 4.61
C HIS A 288 15.42 -12.65 5.43
N ARG A 289 15.49 -13.73 6.22
CA ARG A 289 14.38 -14.32 7.01
C ARG A 289 14.06 -13.52 8.27
N GLY A 290 13.78 -12.23 8.10
CA GLY A 290 13.39 -11.34 9.18
C GLY A 290 14.54 -10.96 10.12
N ALA A 291 14.27 -9.97 10.99
CA ALA A 291 15.26 -9.35 11.87
C ALA A 291 15.82 -10.28 12.96
N MET A 292 15.20 -11.44 13.21
CA MET A 292 15.61 -12.42 14.23
C MET A 292 16.31 -13.65 13.65
N GLN A 293 16.32 -13.83 12.33
CA GLN A 293 16.90 -15.01 11.65
C GLN A 293 16.50 -16.35 12.33
N LEU A 294 15.23 -16.49 12.72
CA LEU A 294 14.74 -17.65 13.47
C LEU A 294 14.88 -18.94 12.66
N ASP A 295 15.14 -20.05 13.36
CA ASP A 295 15.25 -21.37 12.76
C ASP A 295 13.95 -21.74 12.02
N GLY A 296 14.08 -22.28 10.81
CA GLY A 296 12.97 -22.72 9.97
C GLY A 296 12.34 -24.04 10.42
N SER A 297 12.98 -24.78 11.34
CA SER A 297 12.42 -25.98 11.95
C SER A 297 11.30 -25.68 12.95
N LEU A 298 11.27 -24.46 13.50
CA LEU A 298 10.27 -24.02 14.46
C LEU A 298 8.89 -23.91 13.82
N SER A 299 7.87 -24.34 14.57
CA SER A 299 6.49 -24.17 14.15
C SER A 299 6.16 -22.68 13.95
N LEU A 300 5.16 -22.41 13.12
CA LEU A 300 4.73 -21.04 12.85
C LEU A 300 4.36 -20.32 14.14
N THR A 301 3.61 -20.98 15.03
CA THR A 301 3.16 -20.46 16.32
C THR A 301 4.32 -20.09 17.25
N GLU A 302 5.39 -20.90 17.28
CA GLU A 302 6.57 -20.61 18.09
C GLU A 302 7.37 -19.42 17.55
N ARG A 303 7.52 -19.34 16.22
CA ARG A 303 8.17 -18.18 15.59
C ARG A 303 7.39 -16.89 15.84
N GLN A 304 6.06 -16.96 15.82
CA GLN A 304 5.17 -15.85 16.14
C GLN A 304 5.29 -15.42 17.60
N SER A 305 5.29 -16.36 18.55
CA SER A 305 5.48 -16.09 19.98
C SER A 305 6.82 -15.40 20.28
N LEU A 306 7.90 -15.89 19.68
CA LEU A 306 9.25 -15.32 19.85
C LEU A 306 9.36 -13.91 19.26
N ALA A 307 8.77 -13.69 18.07
CA ALA A 307 8.71 -12.38 17.45
C ALA A 307 7.90 -11.39 18.29
N ALA A 308 6.71 -11.81 18.77
CA ALA A 308 5.84 -10.99 19.62
C ALA A 308 6.54 -10.59 20.93
N ARG A 309 7.24 -11.54 21.59
CA ARG A 309 7.99 -11.26 22.82
C ARG A 309 9.08 -10.20 22.59
N ARG A 310 9.87 -10.34 21.52
CA ARG A 310 10.91 -9.35 21.17
C ARG A 310 10.30 -7.97 20.91
N THR A 311 9.21 -7.90 20.16
CA THR A 311 8.55 -6.64 19.84
C THR A 311 7.97 -5.99 21.10
N HIS A 312 7.37 -6.77 22.01
CA HIS A 312 6.87 -6.27 23.30
C HIS A 312 8.00 -5.71 24.18
N GLU A 313 9.14 -6.42 24.27
CA GLU A 313 10.32 -5.93 25.01
C GLU A 313 10.87 -4.63 24.43
N LEU A 314 10.94 -4.50 23.11
CA LEU A 314 11.40 -3.28 22.44
C LEU A 314 10.44 -2.11 22.71
N ARG A 315 9.12 -2.35 22.63
CA ARG A 315 8.10 -1.34 22.98
C ARG A 315 8.23 -0.91 24.44
N HIS A 316 8.34 -1.86 25.36
CA HIS A 316 8.50 -1.57 26.79
C HIS A 316 9.75 -0.70 27.04
N LYS A 317 10.89 -1.05 26.44
CA LYS A 317 12.13 -0.25 26.55
C LYS A 317 12.01 1.14 25.94
N ALA A 318 11.30 1.29 24.82
CA ALA A 318 11.06 2.58 24.18
C ALA A 318 10.15 3.47 25.04
N THR A 319 9.06 2.91 25.57
CA THR A 319 8.17 3.60 26.52
C THR A 319 8.92 4.02 27.78
N GLU A 320 9.69 3.10 28.38
CA GLU A 320 10.51 3.39 29.55
C GLU A 320 11.52 4.51 29.28
N SER A 321 12.18 4.50 28.10
CA SER A 321 13.12 5.53 27.72
C SER A 321 12.45 6.91 27.57
N LYS A 322 11.24 6.95 26.98
CA LYS A 322 10.44 8.18 26.85
C LYS A 322 10.02 8.71 28.22
N ILE A 323 9.55 7.83 29.13
CA ILE A 323 9.19 8.20 30.51
C ILE A 323 10.42 8.77 31.23
N ARG A 324 11.56 8.07 31.16
CA ARG A 324 12.82 8.54 31.78
C ARG A 324 13.27 9.90 31.23
N ALA A 325 13.13 10.12 29.92
CA ALA A 325 13.46 11.40 29.30
C ALA A 325 12.52 12.52 29.76
N ALA A 326 11.21 12.27 29.81
CA ALA A 326 10.22 13.21 30.32
C ALA A 326 10.47 13.56 31.79
N CYS A 327 10.78 12.58 32.63
CA CYS A 327 11.13 12.81 34.04
C CYS A 327 12.36 13.71 34.19
N ARG A 328 13.43 13.47 33.41
CA ARG A 328 14.62 14.34 33.43
C ARG A 328 14.28 15.77 33.02
N GLN A 329 13.50 15.94 31.95
CA GLN A 329 13.08 17.25 31.48
C GLN A 329 12.25 18.01 32.53
N LEU A 330 11.40 17.32 33.30
CA LEU A 330 10.65 17.92 34.40
C LEU A 330 11.55 18.33 35.58
N GLN A 331 12.56 17.52 35.89
CA GLN A 331 13.57 17.83 36.92
C GLN A 331 14.43 19.04 36.52
N ASP A 332 14.87 19.11 35.27
CA ASP A 332 15.62 20.27 34.73
C ASP A 332 14.80 21.56 34.76
N GLN A 333 13.46 21.45 34.67
CA GLN A 333 12.52 22.57 34.81
C GLN A 333 12.19 22.91 36.27
N GLY A 334 12.80 22.23 37.25
CA GLY A 334 12.56 22.46 38.68
C GLY A 334 11.18 22.01 39.18
N LYS A 335 10.46 21.16 38.42
CA LYS A 335 9.14 20.65 38.81
C LYS A 335 9.29 19.39 39.68
N ALA A 336 8.54 19.32 40.77
CA ALA A 336 8.53 18.14 41.64
C ALA A 336 7.82 16.96 40.96
N LEU A 337 8.50 15.81 40.87
CA LEU A 337 7.89 14.55 40.47
C LEU A 337 7.16 13.97 41.69
N VAL A 338 5.83 14.03 41.68
CA VAL A 338 5.01 13.37 42.70
C VAL A 338 4.88 11.90 42.33
N ARG A 339 5.06 11.04 43.34
CA ARG A 339 5.20 9.59 43.20
C ARG A 339 3.88 8.88 42.97
#